data_AF-A0A9E3GEK4-F1
#
_entry.id   AF-A0A9E3GEK4-F1
#
_cell.length_a   1.000
_cell.length_b   1.000
_cell.length_c   1.000
_cell.angle_alpha   90.00
_cell.angle_beta   90.00
_cell.angle_gamma   90.00
#
_symmetry.space_group_name_H-M   'P 1'
#
loop_
_entity.id
_entity.type
_entity.pdbx_description
1 polymer ?
#
loop_
_entity_poly.entity_id
_entity_poly.type
_entity_poly.pdbx_seq_one_letter_code
_entity_poly.pdbx_strand_id
1 'polypeptide(L)'
;MSGPTQLLRHARRRAEEARPRYRAAGFWAAEPVDLVRFTAARHPARLAVANRDTEVTYGELDKRIDSTARAMVDAGVAPGSAVVLVVG
;
A
#
# COMPACT_ATOMS: atom_id res chain seq x y z
N MET A 1 0.22 26.17 -18.92
CA MET A 1 0.89 24.86 -18.89
C MET A 1 0.35 24.07 -17.70
N SER A 2 -0.25 22.92 -17.96
CA SER A 2 -0.89 22.08 -16.94
C SER A 2 0.18 21.36 -16.10
N GLY A 3 0.24 21.64 -14.80
CA GLY A 3 1.17 20.98 -13.90
C GLY A 3 0.73 19.53 -13.58
N PRO A 4 1.65 18.63 -13.18
CA PRO A 4 1.34 17.22 -12.86
C PRO A 4 0.21 17.04 -11.86
N THR A 5 0.07 17.97 -10.91
CA THR A 5 -0.97 17.98 -9.88
C THR A 5 -2.37 18.28 -10.43
N GLN A 6 -2.50 18.89 -11.61
CA GLN A 6 -3.80 19.18 -12.22
C GLN A 6 -4.53 17.90 -12.65
N LEU A 7 -3.79 16.82 -12.98
CA LEU A 7 -4.34 15.49 -13.26
C LEU A 7 -4.97 14.82 -12.03
N LEU A 8 -4.50 15.19 -10.83
CA LEU A 8 -5.00 14.67 -9.56
C LEU A 8 -6.36 15.29 -9.16
N ARG A 9 -6.67 16.52 -9.60
CA ARG A 9 -7.94 17.22 -9.28
C ARG A 9 -9.19 16.40 -9.60
N HIS A 10 -9.12 15.56 -10.63
CA HIS A 10 -10.24 14.73 -11.07
C HIS A 10 -9.96 13.24 -10.95
N ALA A 11 -8.85 12.84 -10.32
CA ALA A 11 -8.46 11.44 -10.23
C ALA A 11 -9.51 10.58 -9.52
N ARG A 12 -10.06 11.07 -8.40
CA ARG A 12 -11.11 10.34 -7.66
C ARG A 12 -12.36 10.11 -8.52
N ARG A 13 -12.90 11.16 -9.14
CA ARG A 13 -14.09 11.06 -10.00
C ARG A 13 -13.86 10.08 -11.15
N ARG A 14 -12.73 10.21 -11.87
CA ARG A 14 -12.37 9.29 -12.96
C ARG A 14 -12.26 7.84 -12.48
N ALA A 15 -11.68 7.61 -11.30
CA ALA A 15 -11.59 6.27 -10.72
C ALA A 15 -12.97 5.71 -10.35
N GLU A 16 -13.87 6.53 -9.81
CA GLU A 16 -15.26 6.14 -9.51
C GLU A 16 -16.05 5.78 -10.78
N GLU A 17 -15.96 6.60 -11.83
CA GLU A 17 -16.59 6.36 -13.13
C GLU A 17 -16.08 5.07 -13.80
N ALA A 18 -14.77 4.81 -13.69
CA ALA A 18 -14.13 3.66 -14.30
C ALA A 18 -14.35 2.35 -13.51
N ARG A 19 -14.53 2.43 -12.19
CA ARG A 19 -14.58 1.29 -11.26
C ARG A 19 -15.51 0.15 -11.72
N PRO A 20 -16.76 0.39 -12.15
CA PRO A 20 -17.65 -0.70 -12.56
C PRO A 20 -17.09 -1.50 -13.73
N ARG A 21 -16.54 -0.81 -14.75
CA ARG A 21 -15.96 -1.44 -15.95
C ARG A 21 -14.75 -2.29 -15.61
N TYR A 22 -13.82 -1.75 -14.81
CA TYR A 22 -12.60 -2.48 -14.44
C TYR A 22 -12.88 -3.67 -13.53
N ARG A 23 -13.89 -3.59 -12.65
CA ARG A 23 -14.33 -4.72 -11.83
C ARG A 23 -15.00 -5.81 -12.66
N ALA A 24 -15.92 -5.45 -13.56
CA ALA A 24 -16.59 -6.40 -14.44
C ALA A 24 -15.60 -7.13 -15.37
N ALA A 25 -14.54 -6.45 -15.80
CA ALA A 25 -13.48 -7.03 -16.61
C ALA A 25 -12.45 -7.85 -15.79
N GLY A 26 -12.59 -7.93 -14.46
CA GLY A 26 -11.67 -8.68 -13.59
C GLY A 26 -10.29 -8.03 -13.38
N PHE A 27 -10.08 -6.81 -13.86
CA PHE A 27 -8.81 -6.11 -13.70
C PHE A 27 -8.60 -5.58 -12.28
N TRP A 28 -9.69 -5.19 -11.59
CA TRP A 28 -9.64 -4.65 -10.22
C TRP A 28 -10.42 -5.55 -9.27
N ALA A 29 -9.79 -5.88 -8.14
CA ALA A 29 -10.44 -6.60 -7.06
C ALA A 29 -11.56 -5.78 -6.39
N ALA A 30 -12.53 -6.50 -5.80
CA ALA A 30 -13.59 -5.88 -5.01
C ALA A 30 -13.07 -5.34 -3.67
N GLU A 31 -12.16 -6.08 -3.04
CA GLU A 31 -11.56 -5.78 -1.75
C GLU A 31 -10.08 -5.36 -1.89
N PRO A 32 -9.55 -4.56 -0.95
CA PRO A 32 -8.12 -4.31 -0.86
C PRO A 32 -7.34 -5.62 -0.74
N VAL A 33 -6.22 -5.71 -1.46
CA VAL A 33 -5.33 -6.87 -1.38
C VAL A 33 -4.19 -6.58 -0.41
N ASP A 34 -3.91 -7.54 0.48
CA ASP A 34 -2.70 -7.55 1.31
C ASP A 34 -1.78 -8.68 0.85
N LEU A 35 -0.85 -8.34 -0.03
CA LEU A 35 0.09 -9.29 -0.61
C LEU A 35 1.18 -9.70 0.40
N VAL A 36 1.53 -8.83 1.34
CA VAL A 36 2.60 -9.11 2.30
C VAL A 36 2.12 -10.12 3.31
N ARG A 37 0.98 -9.88 3.96
CA ARG A 37 0.42 -10.81 4.95
C ARG A 37 0.09 -12.17 4.34
N PHE A 38 -0.49 -12.17 3.13
CA PHE A 38 -0.77 -13.41 2.38
C PHE A 38 0.50 -14.26 2.15
N THR A 39 1.61 -13.60 1.82
CA THR A 39 2.89 -14.27 1.54
C THR A 39 3.58 -14.67 2.84
N ALA A 40 3.56 -13.82 3.87
CA ALA A 40 4.12 -14.10 5.18
C ALA A 40 3.46 -15.31 5.85
N ALA A 41 2.14 -15.48 5.70
CA ALA A 41 1.43 -16.66 6.20
C ALA A 41 1.89 -17.97 5.55
N ARG A 42 2.29 -17.93 4.26
CA ARG A 42 2.72 -19.13 3.50
C ARG A 42 4.21 -19.39 3.58
N HIS A 43 5.01 -18.33 3.58
CA HIS A 43 6.46 -18.38 3.45
C HIS A 43 7.14 -17.42 4.45
N PRO A 44 6.92 -17.59 5.76
CA PRO A 44 7.34 -16.60 6.77
C PRO A 44 8.86 -16.42 6.81
N ALA A 45 9.64 -17.48 6.58
CA ALA A 45 11.10 -17.46 6.63
C ALA A 45 11.76 -17.04 5.30
N ARG A 46 11.00 -16.82 4.23
CA ARG A 46 11.56 -16.41 2.93
C ARG A 46 11.98 -14.95 2.99
N LEU A 47 13.14 -14.63 2.43
CA LEU A 47 13.61 -13.25 2.31
C LEU A 47 12.64 -12.41 1.47
N ALA A 48 12.26 -11.25 2.01
CA ALA A 48 11.37 -10.28 1.38
C ALA A 48 12.14 -9.01 0.95
N VAL A 49 13.06 -8.55 1.81
CA VAL A 49 13.91 -7.38 1.54
C VAL A 49 15.33 -7.74 1.92
N ALA A 50 16.29 -7.43 1.04
CA ALA A 50 17.71 -7.52 1.32
C ALA A 50 18.37 -6.20 0.89
N ASN A 51 19.17 -5.62 1.77
CA ASN A 51 20.09 -4.54 1.46
C ASN A 51 21.50 -4.92 1.96
N ARG A 52 22.46 -4.00 1.91
CA ARG A 52 23.86 -4.31 2.29
C ARG A 52 24.04 -4.74 3.74
N ASP A 53 23.22 -4.21 4.65
CA ASP A 53 23.43 -4.35 6.09
C ASP A 53 22.31 -5.17 6.77
N THR A 54 21.26 -5.50 6.03
CA THR A 54 20.04 -6.06 6.61
C THR A 54 19.29 -6.95 5.63
N GLU A 55 18.93 -8.12 6.13
CA GLU A 55 17.98 -9.02 5.52
C GLU A 55 16.71 -9.06 6.37
N VAL A 56 15.55 -9.05 5.71
CA VAL A 56 14.24 -9.08 6.35
C VAL A 56 13.40 -10.14 5.65
N THR A 57 12.91 -11.10 6.43
CA THR A 57 11.99 -12.13 5.96
C THR A 57 10.57 -11.59 5.82
N TYR A 58 9.70 -12.28 5.06
CA TYR A 58 8.30 -11.89 4.94
C TYR A 58 7.58 -11.83 6.30
N GLY A 59 7.88 -12.77 7.21
CA GLY A 59 7.29 -12.78 8.55
C GLY A 59 7.75 -11.61 9.43
N GLU A 60 8.99 -11.15 9.27
CA GLU A 60 9.47 -9.95 9.97
C GLU A 60 8.91 -8.67 9.36
N LEU A 61 8.80 -8.63 8.03
CA LEU A 61 8.23 -7.49 7.33
C LEU A 61 6.77 -7.26 7.73
N ASP A 62 5.94 -8.31 7.77
CA ASP A 62 4.54 -8.24 8.21
C ASP A 62 4.41 -7.68 9.63
N LYS A 63 5.22 -8.16 10.58
CA LYS A 63 5.27 -7.64 11.95
C LYS A 63 5.68 -6.17 12.02
N ARG A 64 6.69 -5.76 11.22
CA ARG A 64 7.13 -4.36 11.15
C ARG A 64 6.03 -3.46 10.60
N ILE A 65 5.34 -3.90 9.54
CA ILE A 65 4.20 -3.17 8.96
C ILE A 65 3.10 -2.97 10.01
N ASP A 66 2.70 -4.02 10.72
CA ASP A 66 1.66 -3.93 11.76
C ASP A 66 2.06 -2.97 12.88
N SER A 67 3.32 -3.04 13.33
CA SER A 67 3.84 -2.14 14.36
C SER A 67 3.84 -0.68 13.89
N THR A 68 4.31 -0.43 12.67
CA THR A 68 4.34 0.93 12.09
C THR A 68 2.94 1.47 11.85
N ALA A 69 2.01 0.65 11.35
CA ALA A 69 0.63 1.04 11.11
C ALA A 69 -0.07 1.46 12.41
N ARG A 70 0.13 0.70 13.51
CA ARG A 70 -0.40 1.08 14.84
C ARG A 70 0.20 2.40 15.32
N ALA A 71 1.51 2.57 15.23
CA ALA A 71 2.16 3.83 15.60
C ALA A 71 1.65 5.04 14.77
N MET A 72 1.35 4.84 13.49
CA MET A 72 0.74 5.87 12.65
C MET A 72 -0.69 6.22 13.11
N VAL A 73 -1.50 5.21 13.45
CA VAL A 73 -2.84 5.43 14.00
C VAL A 73 -2.77 6.18 15.33
N ASP A 74 -1.85 5.80 16.22
CA ASP A 74 -1.63 6.48 17.50
C ASP A 74 -1.16 7.93 17.32
N ALA A 75 -0.44 8.22 16.24
CA ALA A 75 -0.04 9.57 15.84
C ALA A 75 -1.15 10.37 15.13
N GLY A 76 -2.36 9.79 14.96
CA GLY A 76 -3.52 10.46 14.37
C GLY A 76 -3.69 10.29 12.86
N VAL A 77 -2.96 9.37 12.22
CA VAL A 77 -3.17 9.03 10.81
C VAL A 77 -4.47 8.25 10.66
N ALA A 78 -5.33 8.68 9.73
CA ALA A 78 -6.61 8.06 9.44
C ALA A 78 -6.73 7.71 7.94
N PRO A 79 -7.69 6.86 7.54
CA PRO A 79 -7.97 6.63 6.14
C PRO A 79 -8.23 7.95 5.39
N GLY A 80 -7.44 8.21 4.35
CA GLY A 80 -7.51 9.45 3.56
C GLY A 80 -6.55 10.55 4.02
N SER A 81 -5.83 10.38 5.13
CA SER A 81 -4.73 11.28 5.52
C SER A 81 -3.63 11.28 4.46
N ALA A 82 -3.19 12.47 4.05
CA ALA A 82 -2.03 12.62 3.20
C ALA A 82 -0.75 12.51 4.05
N VAL A 83 0.16 11.60 3.67
CA VAL A 83 1.46 11.40 4.33
C VAL A 83 2.56 11.65 3.30
N VAL A 84 3.47 12.55 3.62
CA VAL A 84 4.67 12.78 2.81
C VAL A 84 5.74 11.77 3.24
N LEU A 85 6.15 10.91 2.32
CA LEU A 85 7.25 9.97 2.57
C LEU A 85 8.54 10.55 1.98
N VAL A 86 9.53 10.79 2.83
CA VAL A 86 10.89 11.14 2.43
C VAL A 86 11.80 10.00 2.87
N VAL A 87 12.46 9.38 1.91
CA VAL A 87 13.43 8.29 2.12
C VAL A 87 14.72 8.68 1.42
N GLY A 88 15.86 8.42 2.06
CA GLY A 88 17.21 8.74 1.57
C GLY A 88 18.23 7.73 2.09
#